data_AF-A0A356R2G5-F1
#
_entry.id   AF-A0A356R2G5-F1
#
_cell.length_a   1.000
_cell.length_b   1.000
_cell.length_c   1.000
_cell.angle_alpha   90.00
_cell.angle_beta   90.00
_cell.angle_gamma   90.00
#
_symmetry.space_group_name_H-M   'P 1'
#
loop_
_entity.id
_entity.type
_entity.pdbx_description
1 polymer ?
#
loop_
_entity_poly.entity_id
_entity_poly.type
_entity_poly.pdbx_seq_one_letter_code
_entity_poly.pdbx_strand_id
1 'polypeptide(L)'
;MLQDFWQEFLIVWHIGILNTSLGDIFLALSIFVMFLFARRIVFRFLSHVFKKLATRTQTDTDARILDAIERPLEFTFVIIGLYISGQVVSLSPPLNAVFGQIIRSLIAFTIFWSIFRILDPLSILLDRFITFFGNQTMHETIKGFFLKVSKFIVVCLG
;
A
#
# COMPACT_ATOMS: atom_id res chain seq x y z
N MET A 1 -15.52 49.38 0.39
CA MET A 1 -14.42 49.03 1.32
C MET A 1 -14.60 47.62 1.87
N LEU A 2 -15.55 47.35 2.79
CA LEU A 2 -15.79 46.00 3.34
C LEU A 2 -16.45 45.03 2.34
N GLN A 3 -17.37 45.52 1.50
CA GLN A 3 -18.00 44.70 0.45
C GLN A 3 -17.01 44.29 -0.65
N ASP A 4 -16.12 45.20 -1.05
CA ASP A 4 -15.08 44.91 -2.06
C ASP A 4 -14.08 43.89 -1.53
N PHE A 5 -13.67 44.02 -0.25
CA PHE A 5 -12.82 43.03 0.42
C PHE A 5 -13.50 41.64 0.51
N TRP A 6 -14.80 41.61 0.80
CA TRP A 6 -15.57 40.36 0.84
C TRP A 6 -15.72 39.73 -0.55
N GLN A 7 -15.84 40.54 -1.60
CA GLN A 7 -15.84 40.05 -2.98
C GLN A 7 -14.48 39.47 -3.39
N GLU A 8 -13.37 40.14 -3.06
CA GLU A 8 -12.03 39.59 -3.30
C GLU A 8 -11.81 38.26 -2.55
N PHE A 9 -12.31 38.15 -1.33
CA PHE A 9 -12.26 36.91 -0.56
C PHE A 9 -13.08 35.78 -1.21
N LEU A 10 -14.29 36.08 -1.69
CA LEU A 10 -15.14 35.13 -2.41
C LEU A 10 -14.54 34.72 -3.76
N ILE A 11 -13.85 35.64 -4.44
CA ILE A 11 -13.14 35.37 -5.69
C ILE A 11 -11.99 34.38 -5.44
N VAL A 12 -11.18 34.58 -4.41
CA VAL A 12 -10.11 33.63 -4.03
C VAL A 12 -10.70 32.28 -3.60
N TRP A 13 -11.85 32.29 -2.91
CA TRP A 13 -12.55 31.07 -2.51
C TRP A 13 -13.08 30.25 -3.70
N HIS A 14 -13.63 30.93 -4.72
CA HIS A 14 -14.19 30.28 -5.92
C HIS A 14 -13.17 29.95 -7.01
N ILE A 15 -12.15 30.79 -7.19
CA ILE A 15 -11.10 30.61 -8.21
C ILE A 15 -9.97 29.71 -7.68
N GLY A 16 -9.74 29.72 -6.37
CA GLY A 16 -8.75 28.88 -5.68
C GLY A 16 -7.31 29.08 -6.15
N ILE A 17 -6.37 28.47 -5.44
CA ILE A 17 -4.92 28.67 -5.66
C ILE A 17 -4.40 27.84 -6.86
N LEU A 18 -5.23 26.96 -7.44
CA LEU A 18 -4.84 25.99 -8.48
C LEU A 18 -5.89 25.82 -9.60
N ASN A 19 -6.72 26.84 -9.86
CA ASN A 19 -7.86 26.77 -10.80
C ASN A 19 -8.89 25.68 -10.38
N THR A 20 -8.93 25.38 -9.07
CA THR A 20 -9.78 24.39 -8.41
C THR A 20 -10.37 25.02 -7.16
N SER A 21 -11.66 24.80 -6.89
CA SER A 21 -12.29 25.39 -5.71
C SER A 21 -11.63 24.85 -4.44
N LEU A 22 -11.42 25.71 -3.45
CA LEU A 22 -10.89 25.29 -2.14
C LEU A 22 -11.84 24.28 -1.47
N GLY A 23 -13.14 24.34 -1.80
CA GLY A 23 -14.16 23.40 -1.34
C GLY A 23 -13.90 21.96 -1.81
N ASP A 24 -13.53 21.76 -3.08
CA ASP A 24 -13.27 20.43 -3.63
C ASP A 24 -12.04 19.78 -3.00
N ILE A 25 -11.01 20.60 -2.74
CA ILE A 25 -9.79 20.15 -2.05
C ILE A 25 -10.14 19.71 -0.62
N PHE A 26 -10.95 20.49 0.10
CA PHE A 26 -11.37 20.15 1.45
C PHE A 26 -12.24 18.89 1.48
N LEU A 27 -13.13 18.72 0.50
CA LEU A 27 -13.99 17.54 0.37
C LEU A 27 -13.15 16.29 0.08
N ALA A 28 -12.21 16.37 -0.86
CA ALA A 28 -11.28 15.29 -1.14
C ALA A 28 -10.41 14.91 0.05
N LEU A 29 -9.89 15.91 0.78
CA LEU A 29 -9.13 15.67 1.99
C LEU A 29 -9.99 14.97 3.06
N SER A 30 -11.24 15.39 3.23
CA SER A 30 -12.19 14.75 4.15
C SER A 30 -12.45 13.29 3.78
N ILE A 31 -12.65 12.98 2.49
CA ILE A 31 -12.77 11.60 1.99
C ILE A 31 -11.49 10.81 2.26
N PHE A 32 -10.32 11.37 1.96
CA PHE A 32 -9.06 10.67 2.18
C PHE A 32 -8.85 10.36 3.67
N VAL A 33 -9.12 11.32 4.55
CA VAL A 33 -9.06 11.14 6.00
C VAL A 33 -10.04 10.06 6.47
N MET A 34 -11.26 10.03 5.93
CA MET A 34 -12.22 8.96 6.19
C MET A 34 -11.65 7.58 5.82
N PHE A 35 -11.00 7.45 4.66
CA PHE A 35 -10.32 6.23 4.25
C PHE A 35 -9.14 5.86 5.17
N LEU A 36 -8.37 6.85 5.65
CA LEU A 36 -7.30 6.61 6.63
C LEU A 36 -7.84 6.07 7.96
N PHE A 37 -8.99 6.53 8.42
CA PHE A 37 -9.66 5.97 9.60
C PHE A 37 -10.23 4.58 9.32
N ALA A 38 -10.90 4.41 8.17
CA ALA A 38 -11.43 3.13 7.72
C ALA A 38 -10.34 2.07 7.57
N ARG A 39 -9.08 2.46 7.26
CA ARG A 39 -7.92 1.56 7.21
C ARG A 39 -7.80 0.68 8.44
N ARG A 40 -7.98 1.22 9.65
CA ARG A 40 -7.88 0.43 10.90
C ARG A 40 -8.98 -0.61 11.01
N ILE A 41 -10.19 -0.27 10.56
CA ILE A 41 -11.35 -1.18 10.55
C ILE A 41 -11.11 -2.30 9.55
N VAL A 42 -10.70 -1.93 8.33
CA VAL A 42 -10.35 -2.88 7.26
C VAL A 42 -9.22 -3.79 7.71
N PHE A 43 -8.15 -3.25 8.30
CA PHE A 43 -7.05 -4.06 8.84
C PHE A 43 -7.56 -5.11 9.82
N ARG A 44 -8.31 -4.70 10.85
CA ARG A 44 -8.90 -5.64 11.81
C ARG A 44 -9.77 -6.68 11.11
N PHE A 45 -10.62 -6.28 10.17
CA PHE A 45 -11.49 -7.19 9.44
C PHE A 45 -10.69 -8.23 8.64
N LEU A 46 -9.70 -7.77 7.86
CA LEU A 46 -8.76 -8.61 7.10
C LEU A 46 -8.02 -9.59 8.02
N SER A 47 -7.46 -9.14 9.14
CA SER A 47 -6.76 -10.03 10.07
C SER A 47 -7.69 -11.15 10.57
N HIS A 48 -8.96 -10.84 10.84
CA HIS A 48 -9.92 -11.84 11.30
C HIS A 48 -10.26 -12.85 10.20
N VAL A 49 -10.47 -12.38 8.97
CA VAL A 49 -10.73 -13.25 7.81
C VAL A 49 -9.54 -14.16 7.53
N PHE A 50 -8.33 -13.60 7.53
CA PHE A 50 -7.10 -14.35 7.30
C PHE A 50 -6.81 -15.36 8.42
N LYS A 51 -7.01 -14.99 9.69
CA LYS A 51 -6.90 -15.94 10.82
C LYS A 51 -7.89 -17.10 10.70
N LYS A 52 -9.13 -16.82 10.30
CA LYS A 52 -10.15 -17.86 10.07
C LYS A 52 -9.77 -18.79 8.92
N LEU A 53 -9.12 -18.27 7.88
CA LEU A 53 -8.61 -19.08 6.77
C LEU A 53 -7.41 -19.93 7.22
N ALA A 54 -6.48 -19.35 7.98
CA ALA A 54 -5.30 -20.03 8.54
C ALA A 54 -5.65 -21.16 9.52
N THR A 55 -6.71 -20.99 10.32
CA THR A 55 -7.17 -22.04 11.25
C THR A 55 -7.58 -23.33 10.54
N ARG A 56 -7.84 -23.29 9.22
CA ARG A 56 -8.17 -24.48 8.44
C ARG A 56 -6.94 -25.32 8.08
N THR A 57 -5.72 -24.78 8.12
CA THR A 57 -4.49 -25.46 7.70
C THR A 57 -3.44 -25.67 8.81
N GLN A 58 -3.63 -25.16 10.03
CA GLN A 58 -2.81 -25.41 11.24
C GLN A 58 -1.27 -25.26 11.11
N THR A 59 -0.71 -24.79 10.00
CA THR A 59 0.75 -24.65 9.85
C THR A 59 1.23 -23.24 10.17
N ASP A 60 2.32 -23.14 10.94
CA ASP A 60 2.99 -21.87 11.27
C ASP A 60 3.43 -21.07 10.04
N THR A 61 3.70 -21.76 8.92
CA THR A 61 4.14 -21.11 7.69
C THR A 61 3.01 -20.34 7.03
N ASP A 62 1.79 -20.88 7.00
CA ASP A 62 0.62 -20.20 6.42
C ASP A 62 0.30 -18.92 7.18
N ALA A 63 0.43 -18.94 8.51
CA ALA A 63 0.23 -17.77 9.36
C ALA A 63 1.23 -16.63 9.02
N ARG A 64 2.50 -16.97 8.76
CA ARG A 64 3.53 -15.99 8.36
C ARG A 64 3.34 -15.46 6.94
N ILE A 65 2.88 -16.29 6.00
CA ILE A 65 2.53 -15.85 4.64
C ILE A 65 1.36 -14.87 4.68
N LEU A 66 0.34 -15.16 5.49
CA LEU A 66 -0.81 -14.28 5.66
C LEU A 66 -0.41 -12.94 6.28
N ASP A 67 0.42 -12.93 7.32
CA ASP A 67 0.95 -11.68 7.92
C ASP A 67 1.78 -10.87 6.90
N ALA A 68 2.56 -11.56 6.05
CA ALA A 68 3.34 -10.91 4.99
C ALA A 68 2.46 -10.20 3.95
N ILE A 69 1.28 -10.75 3.63
CA ILE A 69 0.33 -10.17 2.65
C ILE A 69 -0.60 -9.12 3.27
N GLU A 70 -0.93 -9.27 4.55
CA GLU A 70 -1.86 -8.39 5.26
C GLU A 70 -1.42 -6.92 5.21
N ARG A 71 -0.12 -6.67 5.34
CA ARG A 71 0.46 -5.32 5.37
C ARG A 71 0.43 -4.60 4.02
N PRO A 72 0.86 -5.21 2.89
CA PRO A 72 0.62 -4.67 1.56
C PRO A 72 -0.85 -4.39 1.29
N LEU A 73 -1.75 -5.29 1.73
CA LEU A 73 -3.18 -5.15 1.47
C LEU A 73 -3.80 -3.98 2.26
N GLU A 74 -3.34 -3.73 3.49
CA GLU A 74 -3.67 -2.52 4.25
C GLU A 74 -3.26 -1.24 3.49
N PHE A 75 -2.07 -1.24 2.88
CA PHE A 75 -1.57 -0.09 2.13
C PHE A 75 -2.32 0.11 0.81
N THR A 76 -2.71 -0.97 0.11
CA THR A 76 -3.58 -0.90 -1.07
C THR A 76 -4.90 -0.17 -0.77
N PHE A 77 -5.50 -0.39 0.40
CA PHE A 77 -6.73 0.32 0.78
C PHE A 77 -6.50 1.84 0.91
N VAL A 78 -5.34 2.26 1.41
CA VAL A 78 -4.95 3.68 1.44
C VAL A 78 -4.80 4.24 0.02
N ILE A 79 -4.19 3.48 -0.89
CA ILE A 79 -4.05 3.88 -2.30
C ILE A 79 -5.42 4.04 -2.96
N ILE A 80 -6.36 3.14 -2.69
CA ILE A 80 -7.74 3.25 -3.18
C ILE A 80 -8.40 4.53 -2.65
N GLY A 81 -8.26 4.81 -1.35
CA GLY A 81 -8.75 6.05 -0.76
C GLY A 81 -8.13 7.29 -1.38
N LEU A 82 -6.82 7.27 -1.62
CA LEU A 82 -6.10 8.36 -2.28
C LEU A 82 -6.61 8.55 -3.72
N TYR A 83 -6.74 7.47 -4.49
CA TYR A 83 -7.28 7.50 -5.84
C TYR A 83 -8.69 8.11 -5.87
N ILE A 84 -9.61 7.61 -5.05
CA ILE A 84 -10.99 8.12 -4.97
C ILE A 84 -11.01 9.60 -4.57
N SER A 85 -10.19 10.01 -3.59
CA SER A 85 -10.10 11.43 -3.20
C SER A 85 -9.60 12.31 -4.34
N GLY A 86 -8.63 11.84 -5.13
CA GLY A 86 -8.11 12.57 -6.29
C GLY A 86 -9.13 12.74 -7.40
N GLN A 87 -10.04 11.77 -7.58
CA GLN A 87 -11.12 11.85 -8.59
C GLN A 87 -12.18 12.90 -8.25
N VAL A 88 -12.28 13.30 -6.98
CA VAL A 88 -13.23 14.31 -6.51
C VAL A 88 -12.70 15.73 -6.75
N VAL A 89 -11.38 15.91 -6.74
CA VAL A 89 -10.76 17.20 -7.08
C VAL A 89 -10.66 17.33 -8.60
N SER A 90 -11.18 18.42 -9.15
CA SER A 90 -11.03 18.74 -10.58
C SER A 90 -9.61 19.24 -10.89
N LEU A 91 -8.59 18.39 -10.71
CA LEU A 91 -7.20 18.75 -10.92
C LEU A 91 -6.95 19.22 -12.36
N SER A 92 -6.10 20.24 -12.52
CA SER A 92 -5.65 20.66 -13.86
C SER A 92 -4.96 19.49 -14.59
N PRO A 93 -4.98 19.43 -15.94
CA PRO A 93 -4.38 18.33 -16.69
C PRO A 93 -2.95 17.93 -16.29
N PRO A 94 -2.00 18.87 -16.06
CA PRO A 94 -0.65 18.48 -15.63
C PRO A 94 -0.63 17.89 -14.21
N LEU A 95 -1.44 18.42 -13.29
CA LEU A 95 -1.53 17.91 -11.92
C LEU A 95 -2.16 16.51 -11.89
N ASN A 96 -3.18 16.26 -12.71
CA ASN A 96 -3.81 14.96 -12.81
C ASN A 96 -2.84 13.90 -13.37
N ALA A 97 -1.99 14.26 -14.35
CA ALA A 97 -0.96 13.37 -14.87
C ALA A 97 0.07 12.98 -13.80
N VAL A 98 0.57 13.96 -13.04
CA VAL A 98 1.50 13.73 -11.92
C VAL A 98 0.85 12.88 -10.83
N PHE A 99 -0.39 13.19 -10.45
CA PHE A 99 -1.13 12.43 -9.45
C PHE A 99 -1.32 10.97 -9.88
N GLY A 100 -1.72 10.74 -11.13
CA GLY A 100 -1.83 9.39 -11.69
C GLY A 100 -0.50 8.63 -11.73
N GLN A 101 0.62 9.33 -11.91
CA GLN A 101 1.95 8.72 -11.84
C GLN A 101 2.32 8.35 -10.40
N ILE A 102 2.03 9.20 -9.43
CA ILE A 102 2.20 8.91 -7.99
C ILE A 102 1.39 7.67 -7.59
N ILE A 103 0.11 7.58 -7.98
CA ILE A 103 -0.73 6.42 -7.71
C ILE A 103 -0.13 5.15 -8.33
N ARG A 104 0.29 5.20 -9.61
CA ARG A 104 0.94 4.06 -10.28
C ARG A 104 2.23 3.63 -9.58
N SER A 105 3.07 4.58 -9.17
CA SER A 105 4.29 4.29 -8.40
C SER A 105 3.99 3.68 -7.05
N LEU A 106 2.96 4.16 -6.34
CA LEU A 106 2.49 3.57 -5.08
C LEU A 106 2.02 2.13 -5.27
N ILE A 107 1.26 1.85 -6.33
CA ILE A 107 0.82 0.48 -6.67
C ILE A 107 2.02 -0.41 -6.94
N ALA A 108 2.96 0.03 -7.79
CA ALA A 108 4.17 -0.72 -8.10
C ALA A 108 4.99 -1.00 -6.83
N PHE A 109 5.24 0.03 -6.02
CA PHE A 109 5.91 -0.08 -4.74
C PHE A 109 5.22 -1.11 -3.82
N THR A 110 3.88 -1.09 -3.74
CA THR A 110 3.11 -2.05 -2.94
C THR A 110 3.32 -3.49 -3.39
N ILE A 111 3.36 -3.72 -4.71
CA ILE A 111 3.59 -5.04 -5.29
C ILE A 111 5.00 -5.52 -4.95
N PHE A 112 6.03 -4.71 -5.20
CA PHE A 112 7.41 -5.07 -4.88
C PHE A 112 7.62 -5.31 -3.39
N TRP A 113 7.05 -4.45 -2.55
CA TRP A 113 7.09 -4.60 -1.11
C TRP A 113 6.37 -5.86 -0.62
N SER A 114 5.25 -6.22 -1.25
CA SER A 114 4.54 -7.47 -0.98
C SER A 114 5.41 -8.68 -1.29
N ILE A 115 6.03 -8.70 -2.47
CA ILE A 115 6.95 -9.77 -2.88
C ILE A 115 8.12 -9.84 -1.89
N PHE A 116 8.72 -8.71 -1.54
CA PHE A 116 9.82 -8.64 -0.59
C PHE A 116 9.47 -9.28 0.76
N ARG A 117 8.28 -9.00 1.29
CA ARG A 117 7.80 -9.59 2.55
C ARG A 117 7.55 -11.09 2.44
N ILE A 118 7.03 -11.57 1.32
CA ILE A 118 6.75 -13.00 1.10
C ILE A 118 8.04 -13.83 1.08
N LEU A 119 9.19 -13.24 0.71
CA LEU A 119 10.47 -13.94 0.72
C LEU A 119 10.85 -14.46 2.12
N ASP A 120 10.45 -13.78 3.19
CA ASP A 120 10.74 -14.19 4.56
C ASP A 120 10.09 -15.54 4.94
N PRO A 121 8.75 -15.72 4.87
CA PRO A 121 8.14 -17.02 5.10
C PRO A 121 8.54 -18.07 4.06
N LEU A 122 8.82 -17.67 2.82
CA LEU A 122 9.29 -18.58 1.78
C LEU A 122 10.62 -19.25 2.16
N SER A 123 11.50 -18.54 2.89
CA SER A 123 12.76 -19.12 3.36
C SER A 123 12.58 -20.31 4.30
N ILE A 124 11.49 -20.32 5.08
CA ILE A 124 11.16 -21.42 6.00
C ILE A 124 10.65 -22.64 5.22
N LEU A 125 9.93 -22.41 4.11
CA LEU A 125 9.53 -23.49 3.21
C LEU A 125 10.73 -24.09 2.48
N LEU A 126 11.65 -23.24 2.02
CA LEU A 126 12.89 -23.68 1.40
C LEU A 126 13.73 -24.51 2.36
N ASP A 127 13.81 -24.11 3.62
CA ASP A 127 14.47 -24.92 4.65
C ASP A 127 13.87 -26.33 4.69
N ARG A 128 12.55 -26.42 4.85
CA ARG A 128 11.87 -27.72 4.94
C ARG A 128 12.14 -28.59 3.71
N PHE A 129 12.17 -27.98 2.52
CA PHE A 129 12.48 -28.68 1.27
C PHE A 129 13.94 -29.16 1.21
N ILE A 130 14.90 -28.35 1.63
CA ILE A 130 16.33 -28.71 1.61
C ILE A 130 16.65 -29.79 2.65
N THR A 131 15.97 -29.82 3.81
CA THR A 131 16.15 -30.91 4.78
C THR A 131 15.80 -32.28 4.21
N PHE A 132 14.91 -32.35 3.21
CA PHE A 132 14.57 -33.59 2.52
C PHE A 132 15.71 -34.12 1.63
N PHE A 133 16.60 -33.25 1.13
CA PHE A 133 17.72 -33.61 0.24
C PHE A 133 19.04 -33.93 0.97
N GLY A 134 19.10 -33.76 2.30
CA GLY A 134 20.04 -34.53 3.13
C GLY A 134 21.49 -34.02 3.28
N ASN A 135 21.74 -32.71 3.40
CA ASN A 135 23.02 -32.22 3.95
C ASN A 135 22.84 -30.92 4.76
N GLN A 136 23.15 -30.96 6.06
CA GLN A 136 22.96 -29.83 6.99
C GLN A 136 23.84 -28.61 6.66
N THR A 137 25.02 -28.81 6.05
CA THR A 137 25.96 -27.74 5.69
C THR A 137 25.53 -26.95 4.45
N MET A 138 24.81 -27.59 3.52
CA MET A 138 24.25 -26.95 2.32
C MET A 138 23.05 -26.04 2.66
N HIS A 139 22.35 -26.36 3.73
CA HIS A 139 21.09 -25.74 4.10
C HIS A 139 21.22 -24.23 4.40
N GLU A 140 22.08 -23.85 5.34
CA GLU A 140 22.23 -22.44 5.71
C GLU A 140 22.80 -21.60 4.56
N THR A 141 23.73 -22.18 3.79
CA THR A 141 24.38 -21.49 2.67
C THR A 141 23.40 -21.23 1.52
N ILE A 142 22.64 -22.25 1.11
CA ILE A 142 21.65 -22.13 0.02
C ILE A 142 20.51 -21.19 0.42
N LYS A 143 20.00 -21.32 1.65
CA LYS A 143 18.95 -20.44 2.17
C LYS A 143 19.40 -18.98 2.18
N GLY A 144 20.57 -18.71 2.77
CA GLY A 144 21.11 -17.36 2.89
C GLY A 144 21.42 -16.73 1.53
N PHE A 145 21.97 -17.51 0.60
CA PHE A 145 22.22 -17.06 -0.77
C PHE A 145 20.92 -16.76 -1.52
N PHE A 146 19.95 -17.68 -1.52
CA PHE A 146 18.68 -17.50 -2.23
C PHE A 146 17.91 -16.29 -1.69
N LEU A 147 17.80 -16.16 -0.37
CA LEU A 147 17.15 -15.01 0.26
C LEU A 147 17.81 -13.69 -0.12
N LYS A 148 19.14 -13.62 -0.06
CA LYS A 148 19.87 -12.40 -0.42
C LYS A 148 19.67 -12.05 -1.89
N VAL A 149 19.76 -13.02 -2.79
CA VAL A 149 19.56 -12.81 -4.23
C VAL A 149 18.14 -12.37 -4.53
N SER A 150 17.11 -13.05 -4.00
CA SER A 150 15.72 -12.66 -4.22
C SER A 150 15.41 -11.27 -3.65
N LYS A 151 15.89 -10.95 -2.45
CA LYS A 151 15.71 -9.61 -1.86
C LYS A 151 16.44 -8.55 -2.67
N PHE A 152 17.65 -8.84 -3.13
CA PHE A 152 18.43 -7.95 -3.99
C PHE A 152 17.71 -7.68 -5.31
N ILE A 153 17.20 -8.72 -5.99
CA ILE A 153 16.45 -8.56 -7.24
C ILE A 153 15.20 -7.70 -7.03
N VAL A 154 14.44 -7.95 -5.96
CA VAL A 154 13.21 -7.20 -5.67
C VAL A 154 13.50 -5.74 -5.37
N VAL A 155 14.57 -5.45 -4.62
CA VAL A 155 14.98 -4.07 -4.29
C VAL A 155 15.61 -3.36 -5.50
N CYS A 156 16.28 -4.09 -6.40
CA CYS A 156 16.84 -3.51 -7.62
C CYS A 156 15.76 -3.24 -8.68
N LEU A 157 14.67 -4.01 -8.69
CA LEU A 157 13.57 -3.87 -9.65
C LEU A 157 12.48 -2.89 -9.19
N GLY A 158 12.27 -2.75 -7.89
CA GLY A 158 11.25 -1.87 -7.29
C GLY A 158 11.80 -0.52 -6.88
#